data_AF-A0A0M9G3M3-F1
#
_entry.id   AF-A0A0M9G3M3-F1
#
_cell.length_a   1.000
_cell.length_b   1.000
_cell.length_c   1.000
_cell.angle_alpha   90.00
_cell.angle_beta   90.00
_cell.angle_gamma   90.00
#
_symmetry.space_group_name_H-M   'P 1'
#
loop_
_entity.id
_entity.type
_entity.pdbx_description
1 polymer ?
#
loop_
_entity_poly.entity_id
_entity_poly.type
_entity_poly.pdbx_seq_one_letter_code
_entity_poly.pdbx_strand_id
1 'polypeptide(L)'
;MSEIATQTFNSIPFYKGYLPLKEAQQAQSYVVLAFTSDQASHPRQDESTSLRPLNSYAAVHKQRDTDFPSTPESSTIECQTPLLHPGATMLSPANVERSPLVNSRGTPKEIVRGTSEVLSPSLGSSVAQAAGRATPAAVTSSHVNSVSFYLFHKRDVQPPPIRFYVSPKKVHRCFLGCAKTNCSCERIHFRPGAWRMRLDTLPRLPLVVAHAGQYVRLAQNQIAPTAGYFLALGLKAANVLPAVVPTMCRFNTSCRNGISCLYIHADKTVGHRQEQASAVSLRTYGQYVIEDSLSQNEADSFYQFLEGEGVRTVGDMQVLGNAAFDSLAIRVPPQWAEVFLTLSSLRDLDTKMPLREALLAFPRVEEPVKLPDYLRCVGDLLNLTAPAFAKLNVLPFVVDACSIIRARYELDETFNVIDLKREDDDSFFIVVTRMILNFRTHHAHNSWRKHDPTRPVVTSVLTFVDVNECHCHRNGGDANNTIEEHIDAVIPDDTAVVGVPSGSWCNCPRRAVIAVNYELSTPSGSRCSEQNAMGKLASLGVPTWGVREVFVHGMNIKKEANPLFPCGVCENMLQKVTKDVMSHYGGDVTLYMFDATHPRKIVFLTIPEISNRDGANFKKFVAEDLRELQTS
;
A
#
# COMPACT_ATOMS: atom_id res chain seq x y z
N MET A 1 3.97 24.18 -22.93
CA MET A 1 4.21 24.07 -21.46
C MET A 1 5.16 22.90 -21.22
N SER A 2 5.88 22.86 -20.09
CA SER A 2 6.70 21.68 -19.75
C SER A 2 5.80 20.49 -19.39
N GLU A 3 6.11 19.32 -19.94
CA GLU A 3 5.45 18.05 -19.63
C GLU A 3 5.56 17.70 -18.14
N ILE A 4 6.74 17.95 -17.55
CA ILE A 4 7.03 17.77 -16.11
C ILE A 4 6.04 18.55 -15.24
N ALA A 5 5.63 19.77 -15.65
CA ALA A 5 4.65 20.56 -14.92
C ALA A 5 3.26 19.89 -14.89
N THR A 6 2.84 19.32 -16.03
CA THR A 6 1.57 18.60 -16.17
C THR A 6 1.59 17.30 -15.36
N GLN A 7 2.65 16.51 -15.48
CA GLN A 7 2.85 15.26 -14.73
C GLN A 7 2.88 15.53 -13.21
N THR A 8 3.61 16.57 -12.78
CA THR A 8 3.68 16.98 -11.37
C THR A 8 2.34 17.49 -10.85
N PHE A 9 1.57 18.26 -11.63
CA PHE A 9 0.23 18.71 -11.22
C PHE A 9 -0.74 17.52 -11.07
N ASN A 10 -0.67 16.55 -11.97
CA ASN A 10 -1.47 15.32 -11.89
C ASN A 10 -1.10 14.48 -10.64
N SER A 11 0.16 14.50 -10.19
CA SER A 11 0.59 13.79 -8.96
C SER A 11 0.25 14.48 -7.63
N ILE A 12 -0.32 15.69 -7.60
CA ILE A 12 -0.67 16.39 -6.35
C ILE A 12 -1.96 15.82 -5.72
N PRO A 13 -1.93 15.21 -4.52
CA PRO A 13 -3.15 14.85 -3.80
C PRO A 13 -3.81 16.11 -3.22
N PHE A 14 -5.01 16.45 -3.68
CA PHE A 14 -5.79 17.59 -3.15
C PHE A 14 -6.55 17.24 -1.88
N TYR A 15 -7.20 16.07 -1.88
CA TYR A 15 -7.84 15.51 -0.70
C TYR A 15 -6.77 15.27 0.40
N LYS A 16 -7.12 15.60 1.65
CA LYS A 16 -6.26 15.43 2.83
C LYS A 16 -6.99 14.52 3.80
N GLY A 17 -6.58 13.26 3.84
CA GLY A 17 -7.20 12.18 4.60
C GLY A 17 -6.73 10.85 4.04
N TYR A 18 -6.94 9.76 4.78
CA TYR A 18 -6.68 8.41 4.28
C TYR A 18 -7.74 8.02 3.24
N LEU A 19 -7.31 7.28 2.20
CA LEU A 19 -8.14 6.54 1.25
C LEU A 19 -7.36 5.27 0.84
N PRO A 20 -8.04 4.13 0.57
CA PRO A 20 -7.43 3.00 -0.12
C PRO A 20 -6.92 3.39 -1.51
N LEU A 21 -6.01 2.60 -2.07
CA LEU A 21 -5.20 3.00 -3.24
C LEU A 21 -6.02 3.44 -4.46
N LYS A 22 -7.10 2.71 -4.76
CA LYS A 22 -8.00 2.98 -5.89
C LYS A 22 -8.79 4.28 -5.70
N GLU A 23 -9.39 4.45 -4.54
CA GLU A 23 -10.13 5.64 -4.14
C GLU A 23 -9.21 6.87 -4.07
N ALA A 24 -7.95 6.70 -3.64
CA ALA A 24 -6.92 7.74 -3.68
C ALA A 24 -6.62 8.20 -5.12
N GLN A 25 -6.44 7.27 -6.06
CA GLN A 25 -6.23 7.56 -7.49
C GLN A 25 -7.44 8.28 -8.12
N GLN A 26 -8.67 7.87 -7.75
CA GLN A 26 -9.89 8.55 -8.17
C GLN A 26 -9.95 9.99 -7.65
N ALA A 27 -9.75 10.22 -6.34
CA ALA A 27 -9.73 11.55 -5.74
C ALA A 27 -8.60 12.45 -6.26
N GLN A 28 -7.43 11.87 -6.56
CA GLN A 28 -6.28 12.55 -7.16
C GLN A 28 -6.58 13.13 -8.55
N SER A 29 -7.58 12.61 -9.26
CA SER A 29 -8.02 13.12 -10.56
C SER A 29 -8.79 14.45 -10.48
N TYR A 30 -9.12 14.93 -9.27
CA TYR A 30 -9.90 16.14 -9.05
C TYR A 30 -9.11 17.27 -8.36
N VAL A 31 -9.63 18.49 -8.47
CA VAL A 31 -9.06 19.72 -7.88
C VAL A 31 -10.17 20.67 -7.46
N VAL A 32 -10.01 21.31 -6.29
CA VAL A 32 -10.88 22.41 -5.84
C VAL A 32 -10.25 23.76 -6.18
N LEU A 33 -11.02 24.62 -6.85
CA LEU A 33 -10.66 25.99 -7.20
C LEU A 33 -11.58 26.99 -6.49
N ALA A 34 -11.01 28.10 -6.03
CA ALA A 34 -11.71 29.19 -5.37
C ALA A 34 -11.86 30.39 -6.32
N PHE A 35 -13.05 31.01 -6.34
CA PHE A 35 -13.39 32.15 -7.19
C PHE A 35 -13.90 33.32 -6.35
N THR A 36 -13.30 34.49 -6.54
CA THR A 36 -13.78 35.77 -5.99
C THR A 36 -14.98 36.27 -6.78
N SER A 37 -15.98 36.82 -6.09
CA SER A 37 -17.19 37.52 -6.59
C SER A 37 -17.08 38.05 -8.02
N ASP A 38 -16.11 38.91 -8.30
CA ASP A 38 -15.94 39.67 -9.55
C ASP A 38 -15.64 38.80 -10.79
N GLN A 39 -15.47 37.49 -10.61
CA GLN A 39 -15.22 36.50 -11.69
C GLN A 39 -16.13 35.27 -11.61
N ALA A 40 -17.11 35.25 -10.71
CA ALA A 40 -18.17 34.25 -10.70
C ALA A 40 -19.22 34.60 -11.76
N SER A 41 -18.90 34.38 -13.04
CA SER A 41 -19.87 34.55 -14.13
C SER A 41 -21.10 33.67 -13.88
N HIS A 42 -22.29 34.30 -13.88
CA HIS A 42 -23.55 33.60 -13.69
C HIS A 42 -23.64 32.41 -14.65
N PRO A 43 -24.00 31.20 -14.17
CA PRO A 43 -24.30 30.10 -15.06
C PRO A 43 -25.52 30.46 -15.92
N ARG A 44 -25.52 30.04 -17.19
CA ARG A 44 -26.77 29.99 -17.96
C ARG A 44 -27.72 29.01 -17.28
N GLN A 45 -29.01 29.34 -17.29
CA GLN A 45 -30.06 28.43 -16.84
C GLN A 45 -30.18 27.28 -17.86
N ASP A 46 -29.67 26.10 -17.49
CA ASP A 46 -29.92 24.83 -18.21
C ASP A 46 -29.66 23.61 -17.28
N GLU A 47 -28.69 23.68 -16.36
CA GLU A 47 -28.39 22.58 -15.42
C GLU A 47 -29.22 22.65 -14.12
N SER A 48 -30.55 22.58 -14.24
CA SER A 48 -31.46 22.38 -13.10
C SER A 48 -31.90 20.92 -12.96
N THR A 49 -31.37 20.26 -11.93
CA THR A 49 -31.86 19.02 -11.29
C THR A 49 -32.04 17.75 -12.12
N SER A 50 -31.15 16.77 -11.84
CA SER A 50 -31.56 15.38 -11.57
C SER A 50 -31.05 14.93 -10.19
N LEU A 51 -31.30 15.75 -9.17
CA LEU A 51 -31.11 15.37 -7.77
C LEU A 51 -32.31 14.53 -7.34
N ARG A 52 -32.14 13.22 -7.16
CA ARG A 52 -33.15 12.39 -6.48
C ARG A 52 -33.23 12.82 -5.00
N PRO A 53 -34.42 12.93 -4.40
CA PRO A 53 -34.55 13.35 -3.00
C PRO A 53 -33.88 12.37 -2.05
N LEU A 54 -32.94 12.87 -1.24
CA LEU A 54 -32.32 12.10 -0.16
C LEU A 54 -33.23 12.12 1.08
N ASN A 55 -34.32 11.33 1.08
CA ASN A 55 -35.13 11.01 2.26
C ASN A 55 -36.19 9.92 1.95
N SER A 56 -35.87 8.64 2.18
CA SER A 56 -36.78 7.60 2.68
C SER A 56 -36.05 6.25 2.73
N TYR A 57 -35.59 5.85 3.93
CA TYR A 57 -35.17 4.47 4.21
C TYR A 57 -36.09 3.88 5.29
N ALA A 58 -37.35 3.68 4.91
CA ALA A 58 -38.33 2.96 5.71
C ALA A 58 -39.23 2.09 4.81
N ALA A 59 -39.09 0.77 4.97
CA ALA A 59 -39.99 -0.31 4.53
C ALA A 59 -40.74 -0.18 3.17
N VAL A 60 -40.28 -0.93 2.16
CA VAL A 60 -41.13 -1.90 1.44
C VAL A 60 -40.30 -3.15 1.10
N HIS A 61 -40.65 -4.30 1.70
CA HIS A 61 -40.30 -5.61 1.13
C HIS A 61 -41.30 -5.96 0.01
N LYS A 62 -40.82 -6.48 -1.12
CA LYS A 62 -41.49 -7.60 -1.82
C LYS A 62 -40.56 -8.35 -2.76
N GLN A 63 -40.72 -9.67 -2.79
CA GLN A 63 -39.95 -10.62 -3.59
C GLN A 63 -39.99 -10.33 -5.10
N ARG A 64 -38.93 -10.76 -5.78
CA ARG A 64 -39.06 -11.48 -7.05
C ARG A 64 -37.89 -12.43 -7.26
N ASP A 65 -38.12 -13.70 -6.94
CA ASP A 65 -37.34 -14.82 -7.45
C ASP A 65 -37.76 -15.12 -8.89
N THR A 66 -36.81 -15.46 -9.78
CA THR A 66 -36.85 -16.53 -10.81
C THR A 66 -35.63 -16.42 -11.75
N ASP A 67 -34.71 -17.37 -11.61
CA ASP A 67 -34.05 -18.15 -12.67
C ASP A 67 -33.13 -17.56 -13.77
N PHE A 68 -32.10 -18.36 -14.05
CA PHE A 68 -31.09 -18.33 -15.12
C PHE A 68 -31.66 -18.91 -16.46
N PRO A 69 -30.91 -19.10 -17.61
CA PRO A 69 -29.46 -19.00 -17.83
C PRO A 69 -28.97 -18.32 -19.15
N SER A 70 -27.65 -18.40 -19.37
CA SER A 70 -26.92 -18.63 -20.64
C SER A 70 -26.80 -17.56 -21.75
N THR A 71 -25.54 -17.17 -22.00
CA THR A 71 -24.93 -16.90 -23.32
C THR A 71 -24.68 -18.24 -24.08
N PRO A 72 -24.22 -18.29 -25.37
CA PRO A 72 -23.61 -17.22 -26.20
C PRO A 72 -24.11 -17.13 -27.66
N GLU A 73 -23.52 -16.25 -28.47
CA GLU A 73 -23.05 -16.62 -29.82
C GLU A 73 -21.95 -15.66 -30.36
N SER A 74 -21.37 -16.00 -31.52
CA SER A 74 -20.14 -15.41 -32.07
C SER A 74 -20.38 -14.53 -33.31
N SER A 75 -19.47 -13.60 -33.60
CA SER A 75 -19.35 -12.97 -34.94
C SER A 75 -17.88 -12.89 -35.38
N THR A 76 -17.66 -12.93 -36.69
CA THR A 76 -16.37 -13.29 -37.31
C THR A 76 -15.38 -12.17 -37.57
N ILE A 77 -14.14 -12.59 -37.80
CA ILE A 77 -13.00 -11.81 -38.33
C ILE A 77 -13.37 -11.15 -39.66
N GLU A 78 -12.86 -9.94 -39.90
CA GLU A 78 -12.38 -9.55 -41.24
C GLU A 78 -11.05 -8.80 -41.13
N CYS A 79 -10.22 -8.84 -42.18
CA CYS A 79 -8.81 -8.45 -42.13
C CYS A 79 -8.40 -7.74 -43.43
N GLN A 80 -7.59 -6.67 -43.34
CA GLN A 80 -6.96 -6.03 -44.50
C GLN A 80 -5.51 -5.64 -44.20
N THR A 81 -4.63 -5.92 -45.16
CA THR A 81 -3.18 -5.69 -45.11
C THR A 81 -2.65 -5.33 -46.51
N PRO A 82 -1.70 -4.39 -46.62
CA PRO A 82 -0.50 -4.62 -47.45
C PRO A 82 0.79 -4.34 -46.63
N LEU A 83 1.82 -5.21 -46.61
CA LEU A 83 2.84 -5.43 -47.66
C LEU A 83 3.60 -4.11 -47.99
N LEU A 84 4.79 -3.84 -47.42
CA LEU A 84 6.15 -4.38 -47.73
C LEU A 84 6.58 -4.08 -49.19
N HIS A 85 7.79 -3.62 -49.57
CA HIS A 85 9.11 -3.36 -48.93
C HIS A 85 9.99 -2.50 -49.93
N PRO A 86 11.35 -2.48 -50.00
CA PRO A 86 12.41 -2.12 -49.02
C PRO A 86 13.54 -1.17 -49.57
N GLY A 87 14.47 -0.71 -48.70
CA GLY A 87 15.86 -0.29 -49.06
C GLY A 87 16.12 1.20 -49.43
N ALA A 88 17.35 1.75 -49.40
CA ALA A 88 18.63 1.26 -48.83
C ALA A 88 19.69 2.38 -48.64
N THR A 89 20.54 2.26 -47.60
CA THR A 89 21.96 2.70 -47.40
C THR A 89 22.50 4.06 -47.91
N MET A 90 23.13 4.87 -47.04
CA MET A 90 24.60 5.21 -47.09
C MET A 90 25.11 6.30 -46.10
N LEU A 91 26.30 6.01 -45.53
CA LEU A 91 27.44 6.86 -45.12
C LEU A 91 27.35 7.99 -44.05
N SER A 92 28.30 7.91 -43.11
CA SER A 92 28.80 9.00 -42.24
C SER A 92 29.85 9.87 -42.97
N PRO A 93 30.37 10.94 -42.33
CA PRO A 93 31.70 10.78 -41.71
C PRO A 93 31.84 11.45 -40.32
N ALA A 94 32.98 11.19 -39.66
CA ALA A 94 33.33 11.72 -38.33
C ALA A 94 34.40 12.82 -38.37
N ASN A 95 34.52 13.57 -37.27
CA ASN A 95 35.67 14.40 -36.84
C ASN A 95 35.38 14.96 -35.44
N VAL A 96 36.32 15.31 -34.56
CA VAL A 96 37.68 14.81 -34.23
C VAL A 96 38.05 15.42 -32.85
N GLU A 97 39.06 14.89 -32.17
CA GLU A 97 39.41 15.19 -30.77
C GLU A 97 39.80 16.66 -30.45
N ARG A 98 39.67 17.08 -29.17
CA ARG A 98 40.67 17.94 -28.49
C ARG A 98 40.55 18.01 -26.94
N SER A 99 41.66 17.66 -26.29
CA SER A 99 42.12 17.89 -24.89
C SER A 99 43.66 18.13 -24.96
N PRO A 100 44.47 18.36 -23.89
CA PRO A 100 44.23 18.68 -22.45
C PRO A 100 44.49 20.20 -22.18
N LEU A 101 44.98 20.82 -21.07
CA LEU A 101 45.74 20.55 -19.81
C LEU A 101 45.06 21.29 -18.62
N VAL A 102 45.06 20.86 -17.34
CA VAL A 102 46.08 20.48 -16.31
C VAL A 102 46.67 21.66 -15.49
N ASN A 103 46.43 21.61 -14.15
CA ASN A 103 47.04 22.37 -13.01
C ASN A 103 46.78 23.90 -12.91
N SER A 104 46.49 24.49 -11.74
CA SER A 104 47.34 24.48 -10.52
C SER A 104 46.63 24.77 -9.18
N ARG A 105 47.38 24.68 -8.06
CA ARG A 105 46.96 24.86 -6.65
C ARG A 105 46.55 26.28 -6.23
N GLY A 106 45.75 26.40 -5.16
CA GLY A 106 45.57 27.64 -4.38
C GLY A 106 44.81 27.49 -3.06
N THR A 107 45.52 27.34 -1.93
CA THR A 107 45.06 27.74 -0.57
C THR A 107 45.26 29.27 -0.40
N PRO A 108 44.67 30.01 0.59
CA PRO A 108 44.52 29.60 2.00
C PRO A 108 43.41 30.26 2.88
N LYS A 109 43.56 30.08 4.21
CA LYS A 109 43.15 30.91 5.36
C LYS A 109 41.83 30.63 6.09
N GLU A 110 41.80 31.18 7.32
CA GLU A 110 41.13 30.72 8.54
C GLU A 110 40.78 31.97 9.41
N ILE A 111 40.27 31.78 10.63
CA ILE A 111 40.00 32.80 11.69
C ILE A 111 38.79 33.72 11.27
N VAL A 112 37.81 34.10 12.11
CA VAL A 112 37.81 34.40 13.56
C VAL A 112 36.50 33.94 14.25
N ARG A 113 36.58 33.61 15.55
CA ARG A 113 35.44 33.32 16.45
C ARG A 113 34.72 34.60 16.90
N GLY A 114 33.41 34.52 17.13
CA GLY A 114 32.65 35.53 17.88
C GLY A 114 31.68 34.86 18.86
N THR A 115 31.97 34.95 20.16
CA THR A 115 31.14 34.44 21.26
C THR A 115 30.38 35.58 21.94
N SER A 116 29.14 35.32 22.38
CA SER A 116 28.59 35.92 23.60
C SER A 116 27.47 35.04 24.15
N GLU A 117 27.41 34.94 25.47
CA GLU A 117 26.40 34.18 26.22
C GLU A 117 25.26 35.07 26.73
N VAL A 118 24.19 34.42 27.19
CA VAL A 118 23.33 34.77 28.35
C VAL A 118 23.05 36.26 28.64
N LEU A 119 21.76 36.63 28.69
CA LEU A 119 21.21 37.35 29.85
C LEU A 119 19.67 37.27 29.96
N SER A 120 19.21 37.20 31.21
CA SER A 120 17.83 37.30 31.73
C SER A 120 17.94 37.35 33.27
N PRO A 121 16.91 37.75 34.05
CA PRO A 121 15.58 38.27 33.71
C PRO A 121 15.29 39.65 34.36
N SER A 122 14.05 40.18 34.28
CA SER A 122 13.22 40.49 35.47
C SER A 122 11.91 41.30 35.20
N LEU A 123 10.85 40.87 35.89
CA LEU A 123 9.74 41.62 36.54
C LEU A 123 9.17 42.93 35.94
N GLY A 124 7.84 42.91 35.75
CA GLY A 124 6.97 44.10 35.66
C GLY A 124 5.50 43.70 35.81
N SER A 125 4.73 44.32 36.70
CA SER A 125 3.35 43.91 37.07
C SER A 125 2.34 45.04 36.91
N SER A 126 1.11 44.72 36.50
CA SER A 126 -0.13 45.34 37.03
C SER A 126 -1.39 44.66 36.45
N VAL A 127 -2.51 44.81 37.17
CA VAL A 127 -3.83 44.25 36.84
C VAL A 127 -4.83 45.39 36.63
N ALA A 128 -5.69 45.29 35.63
CA ALA A 128 -6.91 46.09 35.52
C ALA A 128 -8.04 45.28 34.89
N GLN A 129 -9.14 45.09 35.63
CA GLN A 129 -10.41 44.65 35.06
C GLN A 129 -11.21 45.89 34.62
N ALA A 130 -11.87 45.82 33.46
CA ALA A 130 -12.88 46.80 33.07
C ALA A 130 -14.02 46.09 32.31
N ALA A 131 -15.22 46.09 32.87
CA ALA A 131 -16.40 45.54 32.20
C ALA A 131 -16.99 46.60 31.25
N GLY A 132 -17.12 46.26 29.96
CA GLY A 132 -17.65 47.14 28.92
C GLY A 132 -18.83 46.50 28.17
N ARG A 133 -20.06 46.78 28.63
CA ARG A 133 -21.30 46.29 27.99
C ARG A 133 -21.74 47.26 26.88
N ALA A 134 -21.49 46.92 25.61
CA ALA A 134 -21.92 47.71 24.47
C ALA A 134 -23.07 47.03 23.70
N THR A 135 -24.08 47.83 23.32
CA THR A 135 -25.23 47.43 22.49
C THR A 135 -24.88 47.31 21.00
N PRO A 136 -25.70 46.65 20.16
CA PRO A 136 -25.32 46.34 18.78
C PRO A 136 -25.27 47.59 17.91
N ALA A 137 -24.08 47.92 17.42
CA ALA A 137 -23.92 48.89 16.34
C ALA A 137 -24.48 48.31 15.02
N ALA A 138 -25.09 49.16 14.20
CA ALA A 138 -25.76 48.74 12.98
C ALA A 138 -24.79 48.09 11.97
N VAL A 139 -25.25 47.04 11.28
CA VAL A 139 -24.49 46.38 10.21
C VAL A 139 -24.51 47.28 8.97
N THR A 140 -23.52 48.18 8.88
CA THR A 140 -23.15 48.79 7.60
C THR A 140 -22.60 47.70 6.69
N SER A 141 -23.25 47.49 5.55
CA SER A 141 -22.95 46.42 4.61
C SER A 141 -21.65 46.67 3.86
N SER A 142 -20.51 46.33 4.48
CA SER A 142 -19.26 46.16 3.76
C SER A 142 -19.37 44.95 2.83
N HIS A 143 -18.99 45.11 1.55
CA HIS A 143 -19.01 44.03 0.58
C HIS A 143 -17.92 43.01 0.94
N VAL A 144 -18.30 41.98 1.69
CA VAL A 144 -17.47 40.78 1.87
C VAL A 144 -17.35 40.10 0.51
N ASN A 145 -16.18 40.18 -0.11
CA ASN A 145 -15.87 39.52 -1.38
C ASN A 145 -16.13 38.01 -1.25
N SER A 146 -17.28 37.55 -1.75
CA SER A 146 -17.71 36.18 -1.56
C SER A 146 -16.82 35.23 -2.36
N VAL A 147 -16.31 34.21 -1.68
CA VAL A 147 -15.48 33.17 -2.30
C VAL A 147 -16.36 31.95 -2.56
N SER A 148 -16.60 31.65 -3.83
CA SER A 148 -17.26 30.42 -4.26
C SER A 148 -16.22 29.32 -4.49
N PHE A 149 -16.56 28.07 -4.20
CA PHE A 149 -15.68 26.91 -4.37
C PHE A 149 -16.24 25.97 -5.42
N TYR A 150 -15.38 25.49 -6.31
CA TYR A 150 -15.77 24.59 -7.41
C TYR A 150 -14.83 23.39 -7.49
N LEU A 151 -15.40 22.20 -7.64
CA LEU A 151 -14.69 20.97 -7.99
C LEU A 151 -14.58 20.87 -9.51
N PHE A 152 -13.38 20.56 -10.01
CA PHE A 152 -13.10 20.27 -11.41
C PHE A 152 -12.35 18.95 -11.53
N HIS A 153 -12.46 18.28 -12.68
CA HIS A 153 -11.52 17.22 -13.05
C HIS A 153 -10.21 17.86 -13.54
N LYS A 154 -9.04 17.38 -13.09
CA LYS A 154 -7.74 18.03 -13.37
C LYS A 154 -7.43 18.20 -14.86
N ARG A 155 -7.80 17.22 -15.68
CA ARG A 155 -7.65 17.25 -17.16
C ARG A 155 -8.28 18.50 -17.80
N ASP A 156 -9.31 19.06 -17.17
CA ASP A 156 -10.10 20.19 -17.69
C ASP A 156 -9.59 21.56 -17.20
N VAL A 157 -8.57 21.58 -16.32
CA VAL A 157 -7.88 22.79 -15.87
C VAL A 157 -6.44 22.84 -16.40
N GLN A 158 -5.85 24.03 -16.47
CA GLN A 158 -4.44 24.19 -16.79
C GLN A 158 -3.57 23.93 -15.54
N PRO A 159 -2.42 23.25 -15.67
CA PRO A 159 -1.45 23.15 -14.58
C PRO A 159 -1.04 24.55 -14.09
N PRO A 160 -1.00 24.80 -12.77
CA PRO A 160 -0.51 26.07 -12.24
C PRO A 160 1.00 26.24 -12.53
N PRO A 161 1.55 27.47 -12.41
CA PRO A 161 3.00 27.68 -12.36
C PRO A 161 3.69 26.89 -11.24
N ILE A 162 4.80 26.19 -11.55
CA ILE A 162 5.51 25.25 -10.65
C ILE A 162 5.84 25.86 -9.27
N ARG A 163 6.13 27.16 -9.19
CA ARG A 163 6.39 27.87 -7.93
C ARG A 163 5.28 27.76 -6.89
N PHE A 164 4.04 27.44 -7.29
CA PHE A 164 2.92 27.21 -6.36
C PHE A 164 2.89 25.80 -5.75
N TYR A 165 3.72 24.87 -6.24
CA TYR A 165 3.81 23.47 -5.79
C TYR A 165 5.24 22.92 -5.90
N VAL A 166 6.20 23.60 -5.25
CA VAL A 166 7.62 23.18 -5.13
C VAL A 166 7.80 21.73 -4.64
N SER A 167 6.78 21.14 -4.01
CA SER A 167 6.62 19.69 -3.88
C SER A 167 5.12 19.34 -3.78
N PRO A 168 4.64 18.24 -4.39
CA PRO A 168 3.27 17.75 -4.21
C PRO A 168 2.85 17.60 -2.74
N LYS A 169 3.78 17.17 -1.87
CA LYS A 169 3.54 17.00 -0.42
C LYS A 169 3.33 18.34 0.33
N LYS A 170 3.60 19.49 -0.28
CA LYS A 170 3.52 20.84 0.33
C LYS A 170 2.28 21.65 -0.07
N VAL A 171 1.37 21.10 -0.87
CA VAL A 171 0.12 21.80 -1.26
C VAL A 171 -0.94 21.61 -0.18
N HIS A 172 -1.14 22.65 0.64
CA HIS A 172 -2.08 22.66 1.77
C HIS A 172 -3.26 23.66 1.61
N ARG A 173 -3.35 24.33 0.45
CA ARG A 173 -4.42 25.28 0.11
C ARG A 173 -4.96 25.04 -1.31
N CYS A 174 -6.21 25.39 -1.55
CA CYS A 174 -6.78 25.43 -2.90
C CYS A 174 -6.13 26.54 -3.75
N PHE A 175 -6.30 26.46 -5.06
CA PHE A 175 -5.81 27.49 -5.99
C PHE A 175 -6.94 28.45 -6.38
N LEU A 176 -6.58 29.68 -6.78
CA LEU A 176 -7.54 30.64 -7.32
C LEU A 176 -7.80 30.32 -8.80
N GLY A 177 -9.08 30.27 -9.18
CA GLY A 177 -9.51 30.11 -10.56
C GLY A 177 -9.66 31.43 -11.31
N CYS A 178 -9.62 31.37 -12.64
CA CYS A 178 -9.97 32.46 -13.53
C CYS A 178 -10.86 31.94 -14.68
N ALA A 179 -12.02 32.56 -14.85
CA ALA A 179 -12.99 32.22 -15.89
C ALA A 179 -12.78 32.98 -17.21
N LYS A 180 -11.79 33.88 -17.28
CA LYS A 180 -11.52 34.69 -18.47
C LYS A 180 -10.69 33.90 -19.49
N THR A 181 -11.24 33.72 -20.68
CA THR A 181 -10.48 33.25 -21.84
C THR A 181 -9.38 34.25 -22.21
N ASN A 182 -8.26 33.76 -22.75
CA ASN A 182 -7.11 34.56 -23.21
C ASN A 182 -6.54 35.53 -22.16
N CYS A 183 -6.62 35.19 -20.87
CA CYS A 183 -6.07 35.99 -19.77
C CYS A 183 -4.67 35.51 -19.38
N SER A 184 -3.74 36.44 -19.16
CA SER A 184 -2.33 36.20 -18.79
C SER A 184 -2.09 36.20 -17.27
N CYS A 185 -3.13 36.13 -16.45
CA CYS A 185 -2.98 36.18 -15.00
C CYS A 185 -2.46 34.86 -14.39
N GLU A 186 -1.92 34.92 -13.17
CA GLU A 186 -1.27 33.77 -12.52
C GLU A 186 -2.24 32.71 -11.94
N ARG A 187 -3.55 32.88 -12.18
CA ARG A 187 -4.61 32.01 -11.67
C ARG A 187 -4.77 30.79 -12.58
N ILE A 188 -5.43 29.75 -12.08
CA ILE A 188 -5.74 28.56 -12.89
C ILE A 188 -6.91 28.86 -13.83
N HIS A 189 -6.64 28.83 -15.13
CA HIS A 189 -7.65 28.82 -16.17
C HIS A 189 -8.15 27.39 -16.41
N PHE A 190 -9.38 27.26 -16.89
CA PHE A 190 -10.01 25.99 -17.25
C PHE A 190 -10.52 26.04 -18.69
N ARG A 191 -10.73 24.86 -19.29
CA ARG A 191 -11.18 24.74 -20.68
C ARG A 191 -12.62 25.27 -20.84
N PRO A 192 -12.98 25.89 -21.97
CA PRO A 192 -14.38 26.10 -22.31
C PRO A 192 -15.14 24.77 -22.27
N GLY A 193 -16.31 24.73 -21.63
CA GLY A 193 -17.07 23.50 -21.43
C GLY A 193 -16.51 22.52 -20.37
N ALA A 194 -15.51 22.91 -19.57
CA ALA A 194 -15.00 22.10 -18.47
C ALA A 194 -16.12 21.73 -17.48
N TRP A 195 -16.21 20.43 -17.12
CA TRP A 195 -17.10 19.97 -16.06
C TRP A 195 -16.71 20.60 -14.72
N ARG A 196 -17.71 21.10 -13.99
CA ARG A 196 -17.52 21.71 -12.67
C ARG A 196 -18.76 21.55 -11.79
N MET A 197 -18.55 21.26 -10.51
CA MET A 197 -19.60 21.28 -9.48
C MET A 197 -19.35 22.44 -8.52
N ARG A 198 -20.36 23.27 -8.24
CA ARG A 198 -20.28 24.31 -7.19
C ARG A 198 -20.47 23.65 -5.82
N LEU A 199 -19.55 23.92 -4.90
CA LEU A 199 -19.42 23.22 -3.62
C LEU A 199 -19.98 24.02 -2.44
N ASP A 200 -19.89 25.35 -2.49
CA ASP A 200 -20.43 26.23 -1.45
C ASP A 200 -21.98 26.23 -1.40
N THR A 201 -22.63 25.63 -2.40
CA THR A 201 -24.07 25.37 -2.48
C THR A 201 -24.50 23.96 -2.07
N LEU A 202 -23.57 23.07 -1.70
CA LEU A 202 -23.91 21.72 -1.22
C LEU A 202 -24.52 21.77 0.19
N PRO A 203 -25.43 20.83 0.55
CA PRO A 203 -25.89 20.69 1.92
C PRO A 203 -24.69 20.40 2.84
N ARG A 204 -24.63 21.11 3.97
CA ARG A 204 -23.63 20.81 5.00
C ARG A 204 -24.00 19.48 5.66
N LEU A 205 -22.98 18.67 5.91
CA LEU A 205 -23.10 17.37 6.56
C LEU A 205 -22.09 17.27 7.71
N PRO A 206 -22.39 16.47 8.76
CA PRO A 206 -21.37 16.03 9.72
C PRO A 206 -20.32 15.16 9.00
N LEU A 207 -19.12 15.09 9.57
CA LEU A 207 -18.03 14.24 9.08
C LEU A 207 -17.31 13.57 10.26
N VAL A 208 -16.79 12.37 10.06
CA VAL A 208 -15.64 11.90 10.85
C VAL A 208 -14.39 12.59 10.32
N VAL A 209 -13.52 13.07 11.22
CA VAL A 209 -12.20 13.61 10.83
C VAL A 209 -11.07 12.92 11.59
N ALA A 210 -9.94 12.77 10.92
CA ALA A 210 -8.70 12.29 11.53
C ALA A 210 -7.91 13.45 12.15
N HIS A 211 -7.45 13.29 13.40
CA HIS A 211 -6.62 14.26 14.11
C HIS A 211 -5.62 13.53 15.02
N ALA A 212 -4.32 13.73 14.81
CA ALA A 212 -3.24 13.21 15.68
C ALA A 212 -3.36 11.69 15.98
N GLY A 213 -3.71 10.87 14.99
CA GLY A 213 -3.87 9.41 15.14
C GLY A 213 -5.18 8.95 15.79
N GLN A 214 -6.14 9.87 15.98
CA GLN A 214 -7.46 9.63 16.56
C GLN A 214 -8.55 10.10 15.58
N TYR A 215 -9.76 9.57 15.71
CA TYR A 215 -10.92 9.99 14.92
C TYR A 215 -11.97 10.66 15.79
N VAL A 216 -12.65 11.67 15.23
CA VAL A 216 -13.72 12.41 15.91
C VAL A 216 -14.85 12.69 14.95
N ARG A 217 -16.09 12.35 15.33
CA ARG A 217 -17.28 12.84 14.61
C ARG A 217 -17.55 14.30 14.98
N LEU A 218 -17.72 15.13 13.95
CA LEU A 218 -17.98 16.57 14.04
C LEU A 218 -19.36 16.88 13.46
N ALA A 219 -20.15 17.65 14.22
CA ALA A 219 -21.43 18.15 13.74
C ALA A 219 -21.23 19.27 12.70
N GLN A 220 -22.18 19.44 11.77
CA GLN A 220 -22.10 20.41 10.67
C GLN A 220 -21.93 21.88 11.10
N ASN A 221 -22.27 22.22 12.35
CA ASN A 221 -22.10 23.54 12.96
C ASN A 221 -20.73 23.72 13.66
N GLN A 222 -20.02 22.63 13.95
CA GLN A 222 -18.67 22.64 14.52
C GLN A 222 -17.59 22.78 13.43
N ILE A 223 -17.93 22.57 12.15
CA ILE A 223 -16.98 22.58 11.04
C ILE A 223 -17.00 23.94 10.33
N ALA A 224 -15.84 24.59 10.23
CA ALA A 224 -15.70 25.82 9.46
C ALA A 224 -15.64 25.51 7.94
N PRO A 225 -16.23 26.36 7.08
CA PRO A 225 -16.38 26.11 5.65
C PRO A 225 -15.07 26.33 4.87
N THR A 226 -14.12 25.40 5.02
CA THR A 226 -12.84 25.41 4.26
C THR A 226 -12.97 24.71 2.91
N ALA A 227 -12.04 24.99 2.00
CA ALA A 227 -11.91 24.29 0.72
C ALA A 227 -11.73 22.76 0.90
N GLY A 228 -11.11 22.32 2.00
CA GLY A 228 -11.00 20.90 2.38
C GLY A 228 -12.36 20.28 2.75
N TYR A 229 -13.17 20.99 3.53
CA TYR A 229 -14.53 20.55 3.87
C TYR A 229 -15.40 20.45 2.61
N PHE A 230 -15.41 21.50 1.79
CA PHE A 230 -16.14 21.53 0.53
C PHE A 230 -15.66 20.48 -0.47
N LEU A 231 -14.36 20.19 -0.54
CA LEU A 231 -13.81 19.10 -1.35
C LEU A 231 -14.30 17.72 -0.89
N ALA A 232 -14.32 17.46 0.42
CA ALA A 232 -14.82 16.19 0.97
C ALA A 232 -16.32 15.99 0.65
N LEU A 233 -17.15 17.03 0.84
CA LEU A 233 -18.56 17.00 0.44
C LEU A 233 -18.72 16.80 -1.07
N GLY A 234 -17.92 17.50 -1.88
CA GLY A 234 -17.95 17.42 -3.34
C GLY A 234 -17.61 16.06 -3.90
N LEU A 235 -16.60 15.38 -3.35
CA LEU A 235 -16.21 14.04 -3.78
C LEU A 235 -17.30 12.99 -3.47
N LYS A 236 -18.00 13.13 -2.33
CA LYS A 236 -19.16 12.30 -1.96
C LYS A 236 -20.37 12.61 -2.85
N ALA A 237 -20.70 13.89 -3.04
CA ALA A 237 -21.83 14.35 -3.86
C ALA A 237 -21.69 14.06 -5.37
N ALA A 238 -20.46 14.05 -5.89
CA ALA A 238 -20.15 13.66 -7.27
C ALA A 238 -20.02 12.14 -7.47
N ASN A 239 -20.24 11.31 -6.43
CA ASN A 239 -20.03 9.87 -6.43
C ASN A 239 -18.59 9.45 -6.85
N VAL A 240 -17.59 10.28 -6.56
CA VAL A 240 -16.18 9.96 -6.78
C VAL A 240 -15.66 9.03 -5.69
N LEU A 241 -16.18 9.18 -4.47
CA LEU A 241 -15.83 8.39 -3.29
C LEU A 241 -17.11 7.91 -2.57
N PRO A 242 -17.18 6.65 -2.12
CA PRO A 242 -18.31 6.16 -1.32
C PRO A 242 -18.35 6.81 0.07
N ALA A 243 -17.18 7.11 0.64
CA ALA A 243 -17.03 7.76 1.94
C ALA A 243 -15.77 8.64 1.98
N VAL A 244 -15.72 9.54 2.97
CA VAL A 244 -14.62 10.48 3.20
C VAL A 244 -14.35 10.63 4.69
N VAL A 245 -13.09 10.49 5.09
CA VAL A 245 -12.60 10.78 6.45
C VAL A 245 -11.38 11.72 6.34
N PRO A 246 -11.60 13.04 6.19
CA PRO A 246 -10.53 14.02 5.99
C PRO A 246 -9.79 14.40 7.28
N THR A 247 -8.59 14.96 7.14
CA THR A 247 -7.70 15.34 8.26
C THR A 247 -7.99 16.75 8.77
N MET A 248 -8.06 16.91 10.09
CA MET A 248 -8.15 18.23 10.75
C MET A 248 -6.80 18.95 10.75
N CYS A 249 -6.81 20.26 10.49
CA CYS A 249 -5.61 21.08 10.43
C CYS A 249 -4.98 21.27 11.81
N ARG A 250 -3.68 20.96 11.96
CA ARG A 250 -2.92 21.21 13.20
C ARG A 250 -2.98 22.67 13.68
N PHE A 251 -3.09 23.63 12.76
CA PHE A 251 -3.17 25.06 13.11
C PHE A 251 -4.60 25.56 13.33
N ASN A 252 -5.60 24.80 12.88
CA ASN A 252 -7.04 25.06 13.07
C ASN A 252 -7.44 26.54 12.83
N THR A 253 -7.99 27.23 13.84
CA THR A 253 -8.37 28.65 13.79
C THR A 253 -7.20 29.60 13.51
N SER A 254 -5.97 29.25 13.94
CA SER A 254 -4.72 29.98 13.67
C SER A 254 -4.09 29.65 12.30
N CYS A 255 -4.78 28.89 11.43
CA CYS A 255 -4.24 28.49 10.14
C CYS A 255 -4.22 29.64 9.13
N ARG A 256 -3.02 30.08 8.75
CA ARG A 256 -2.75 31.13 7.73
C ARG A 256 -3.39 30.93 6.35
N ASN A 257 -3.92 29.73 6.05
CA ASN A 257 -4.63 29.45 4.80
C ASN A 257 -6.12 29.85 4.86
N GLY A 258 -6.68 30.06 6.06
CA GLY A 258 -8.08 30.42 6.27
C GLY A 258 -9.05 29.47 5.57
N ILE A 259 -10.10 30.04 4.95
CA ILE A 259 -11.09 29.31 4.14
C ILE A 259 -10.46 28.54 2.97
N SER A 260 -9.29 28.94 2.48
CA SER A 260 -8.61 28.28 1.35
C SER A 260 -7.85 27.01 1.76
N CYS A 261 -7.87 26.62 3.04
CA CYS A 261 -7.17 25.43 3.53
C CYS A 261 -7.79 24.13 2.97
N LEU A 262 -6.96 23.16 2.58
CA LEU A 262 -7.39 21.81 2.13
C LEU A 262 -7.63 20.83 3.29
N TYR A 263 -7.47 21.28 4.54
CA TYR A 263 -7.75 20.51 5.75
C TYR A 263 -9.03 21.03 6.41
N ILE A 264 -9.63 20.22 7.29
CA ILE A 264 -10.79 20.64 8.07
C ILE A 264 -10.36 21.56 9.21
N HIS A 265 -11.09 22.64 9.47
CA HIS A 265 -10.97 23.44 10.68
C HIS A 265 -12.27 23.27 11.48
N ALA A 266 -12.20 23.16 12.80
CA ALA A 266 -13.37 22.89 13.63
C ALA A 266 -13.21 23.32 15.10
N ASP A 267 -14.31 23.76 15.72
CA ASP A 267 -14.33 24.28 17.09
C ASP A 267 -14.54 23.16 18.13
N LYS A 268 -13.67 22.14 18.09
CA LYS A 268 -13.67 21.00 19.03
C LYS A 268 -12.25 20.58 19.37
N THR A 269 -11.89 20.58 20.65
CA THR A 269 -10.68 19.92 21.16
C THR A 269 -10.90 18.41 21.23
N VAL A 270 -9.86 17.63 20.92
CA VAL A 270 -9.94 16.16 20.96
C VAL A 270 -9.51 15.66 22.35
N GLY A 271 -10.39 14.94 23.03
CA GLY A 271 -10.19 14.52 24.43
C GLY A 271 -9.88 13.04 24.68
N HIS A 272 -10.26 12.14 23.76
CA HIS A 272 -10.13 10.69 23.97
C HIS A 272 -9.03 10.09 23.10
N ARG A 273 -7.94 9.63 23.75
CA ARG A 273 -6.94 8.77 23.11
C ARG A 273 -7.53 7.36 22.96
N GLN A 274 -7.81 6.96 21.72
CA GLN A 274 -8.10 5.56 21.40
C GLN A 274 -6.86 4.71 21.70
N GLU A 275 -7.00 3.63 22.45
CA GLU A 275 -5.92 2.69 22.73
C GLU A 275 -5.69 1.77 21.51
N GLN A 276 -4.43 1.56 21.15
CA GLN A 276 -4.04 0.80 19.95
C GLN A 276 -3.23 -0.46 20.28
N ALA A 277 -3.29 -0.98 21.52
CA ALA A 277 -2.63 -2.22 21.88
C ALA A 277 -3.27 -3.42 21.14
N SER A 278 -2.46 -4.42 20.77
CA SER A 278 -2.86 -5.50 19.86
C SER A 278 -4.10 -6.28 20.31
N ALA A 279 -4.27 -6.49 21.61
CA ALA A 279 -5.41 -7.22 22.20
C ALA A 279 -6.73 -6.41 22.25
N VAL A 280 -6.72 -5.10 21.94
CA VAL A 280 -7.93 -4.27 21.96
C VAL A 280 -8.87 -4.72 20.83
N SER A 281 -10.12 -5.05 21.17
CA SER A 281 -11.12 -5.40 20.16
C SER A 281 -11.47 -4.20 19.28
N LEU A 282 -11.79 -4.43 18.00
CA LEU A 282 -12.17 -3.35 17.09
C LEU A 282 -13.45 -2.63 17.53
N ARG A 283 -14.31 -3.29 18.30
CA ARG A 283 -15.46 -2.67 18.99
C ARG A 283 -15.01 -1.70 20.08
N THR A 284 -14.11 -2.12 20.96
CA THR A 284 -13.54 -1.26 22.01
C THR A 284 -12.80 -0.06 21.42
N TYR A 285 -12.02 -0.27 20.35
CA TYR A 285 -11.35 0.80 19.61
C TYR A 285 -12.32 1.77 18.94
N GLY A 286 -13.37 1.23 18.31
CA GLY A 286 -14.34 1.99 17.52
C GLY A 286 -15.43 2.69 18.32
N GLN A 287 -15.60 2.40 19.62
CA GLN A 287 -16.74 2.81 20.44
C GLN A 287 -17.17 4.27 20.23
N TYR A 288 -16.27 5.23 20.47
CA TYR A 288 -16.54 6.69 20.40
C TYR A 288 -16.62 7.27 18.97
N VAL A 289 -16.67 6.44 17.93
CA VAL A 289 -16.57 6.88 16.52
C VAL A 289 -17.54 6.13 15.62
N ILE A 290 -17.64 4.81 15.79
CA ILE A 290 -18.43 3.89 14.97
C ILE A 290 -19.84 3.77 15.54
N GLU A 291 -20.00 3.63 16.86
CA GLU A 291 -21.32 3.62 17.53
C GLU A 291 -21.96 5.04 17.53
N ASP A 292 -21.12 6.08 17.39
CA ASP A 292 -21.53 7.48 17.11
C ASP A 292 -21.93 7.73 15.63
N SER A 293 -21.69 6.76 14.73
CA SER A 293 -21.91 6.86 13.27
C SER A 293 -22.94 5.89 12.70
N LEU A 294 -23.24 4.79 13.40
CA LEU A 294 -24.15 3.71 13.00
C LEU A 294 -25.19 3.46 14.11
N SER A 295 -26.36 2.92 13.78
CA SER A 295 -27.23 2.36 14.82
C SER A 295 -26.61 1.10 15.44
N GLN A 296 -26.98 0.75 16.67
CA GLN A 296 -26.45 -0.42 17.39
C GLN A 296 -26.48 -1.69 16.53
N ASN A 297 -27.62 -1.99 15.90
CA ASN A 297 -27.80 -3.15 15.02
C ASN A 297 -26.88 -3.13 13.80
N GLU A 298 -26.58 -1.96 13.23
CA GLU A 298 -25.66 -1.81 12.11
C GLU A 298 -24.20 -1.93 12.55
N ALA A 299 -23.84 -1.40 13.72
CA ALA A 299 -22.52 -1.58 14.32
C ALA A 299 -22.26 -3.05 14.66
N ASP A 300 -23.24 -3.74 15.24
CA ASP A 300 -23.18 -5.18 15.51
C ASP A 300 -23.04 -6.00 14.23
N SER A 301 -23.80 -5.65 13.18
CA SER A 301 -23.67 -6.28 11.85
C SER A 301 -22.29 -6.04 11.21
N PHE A 302 -21.75 -4.83 11.35
CA PHE A 302 -20.42 -4.46 10.85
C PHE A 302 -19.29 -5.22 11.57
N TYR A 303 -19.36 -5.34 12.90
CA TYR A 303 -18.37 -6.12 13.65
C TYR A 303 -18.50 -7.62 13.37
N GLN A 304 -19.73 -8.17 13.26
CA GLN A 304 -19.93 -9.58 12.84
C GLN A 304 -19.36 -9.86 11.44
N PHE A 305 -19.49 -8.92 10.50
CA PHE A 305 -18.86 -9.03 9.19
C PHE A 305 -17.32 -9.11 9.31
N LEU A 306 -16.70 -8.19 10.07
CA LEU A 306 -15.24 -8.23 10.29
C LEU A 306 -14.78 -9.50 11.03
N GLU A 307 -15.54 -9.97 12.02
CA GLU A 307 -15.24 -11.21 12.76
C GLU A 307 -15.35 -12.47 11.90
N GLY A 308 -16.25 -12.48 10.91
CA GLY A 308 -16.40 -13.51 9.88
C GLY A 308 -15.29 -13.48 8.83
N GLU A 309 -14.75 -12.29 8.55
CA GLU A 309 -13.53 -12.09 7.75
C GLU A 309 -12.23 -12.32 8.54
N GLY A 310 -12.34 -12.73 9.82
CA GLY A 310 -11.21 -13.09 10.68
C GLY A 310 -10.49 -11.91 11.35
N VAL A 311 -11.06 -10.71 11.33
CA VAL A 311 -10.43 -9.47 11.82
C VAL A 311 -11.20 -8.93 13.02
N ARG A 312 -10.70 -9.16 14.25
CA ARG A 312 -11.45 -8.91 15.50
C ARG A 312 -10.82 -7.85 16.39
N THR A 313 -9.50 -7.72 16.31
CA THR A 313 -8.67 -6.88 17.17
C THR A 313 -7.86 -5.87 16.36
N VAL A 314 -7.28 -4.89 17.06
CA VAL A 314 -6.26 -4.01 16.48
C VAL A 314 -5.09 -4.84 15.93
N GLY A 315 -4.66 -5.89 16.65
CA GLY A 315 -3.61 -6.80 16.21
C GLY A 315 -3.89 -7.48 14.87
N ASP A 316 -5.11 -7.98 14.67
CA ASP A 316 -5.53 -8.59 13.40
C ASP A 316 -5.46 -7.56 12.26
N MET A 317 -5.93 -6.33 12.49
CA MET A 317 -5.89 -5.24 11.50
C MET A 317 -4.45 -4.80 11.17
N GLN A 318 -3.50 -4.90 12.11
CA GLN A 318 -2.09 -4.60 11.86
C GLN A 318 -1.40 -5.64 10.98
N VAL A 319 -1.70 -6.94 11.17
CA VAL A 319 -1.02 -8.01 10.40
C VAL A 319 -1.54 -8.17 8.97
N LEU A 320 -2.66 -7.53 8.60
CA LEU A 320 -3.13 -7.50 7.21
C LEU A 320 -2.11 -6.78 6.30
N GLY A 321 -1.53 -7.54 5.36
CA GLY A 321 -0.80 -6.99 4.22
C GLY A 321 -1.69 -6.15 3.30
N ASN A 322 -1.09 -5.33 2.44
CA ASN A 322 -1.85 -4.36 1.63
C ASN A 322 -2.89 -5.02 0.70
N ALA A 323 -2.54 -6.10 0.02
CA ALA A 323 -3.46 -6.84 -0.83
C ALA A 323 -4.63 -7.47 -0.05
N ALA A 324 -4.40 -7.96 1.17
CA ALA A 324 -5.44 -8.50 2.04
C ALA A 324 -6.40 -7.40 2.54
N PHE A 325 -5.85 -6.24 2.92
CA PHE A 325 -6.63 -5.08 3.32
C PHE A 325 -7.49 -4.50 2.17
N ASP A 326 -6.93 -4.35 0.97
CA ASP A 326 -7.69 -3.88 -0.20
C ASP A 326 -8.77 -4.90 -0.61
N SER A 327 -8.50 -6.21 -0.50
CA SER A 327 -9.48 -7.28 -0.72
C SER A 327 -10.62 -7.28 0.31
N LEU A 328 -10.33 -6.91 1.56
CA LEU A 328 -11.36 -6.64 2.57
C LEU A 328 -12.16 -5.38 2.22
N ALA A 329 -11.49 -4.27 1.90
CA ALA A 329 -12.10 -2.99 1.55
C ALA A 329 -13.09 -3.10 0.38
N ILE A 330 -12.77 -3.90 -0.65
CA ILE A 330 -13.65 -4.16 -1.81
C ILE A 330 -14.95 -4.88 -1.40
N ARG A 331 -14.93 -5.65 -0.31
CA ARG A 331 -16.08 -6.44 0.17
C ARG A 331 -16.91 -5.73 1.24
N VAL A 332 -16.42 -4.62 1.80
CA VAL A 332 -17.17 -3.76 2.73
C VAL A 332 -18.37 -3.13 2.01
N PRO A 333 -19.61 -3.36 2.45
CA PRO A 333 -20.80 -2.69 1.92
C PRO A 333 -20.69 -1.16 2.01
N PRO A 334 -21.17 -0.39 1.00
CA PRO A 334 -20.97 1.07 0.93
C PRO A 334 -21.43 1.86 2.17
N GLN A 335 -22.47 1.40 2.87
CA GLN A 335 -22.95 2.03 4.10
C GLN A 335 -21.94 1.97 5.26
N TRP A 336 -21.02 1.00 5.26
CA TRP A 336 -19.97 0.86 6.28
C TRP A 336 -18.62 1.44 5.83
N ALA A 337 -18.51 1.96 4.60
CA ALA A 337 -17.25 2.50 4.08
C ALA A 337 -16.70 3.64 4.95
N GLU A 338 -17.57 4.52 5.49
CA GLU A 338 -17.14 5.64 6.34
C GLU A 338 -16.50 5.17 7.67
N VAL A 339 -17.04 4.11 8.29
CA VAL A 339 -16.47 3.55 9.53
C VAL A 339 -15.27 2.63 9.27
N PHE A 340 -15.22 1.93 8.13
CA PHE A 340 -14.05 1.16 7.74
C PHE A 340 -12.81 2.05 7.49
N LEU A 341 -13.01 3.25 6.93
CA LEU A 341 -11.98 4.31 6.84
C LEU A 341 -11.55 4.88 8.21
N THR A 342 -12.19 4.49 9.32
CA THR A 342 -11.72 4.80 10.69
C THR A 342 -10.91 3.68 11.32
N LEU A 343 -11.01 2.44 10.80
CA LEU A 343 -10.11 1.36 11.19
C LEU A 343 -8.80 1.39 10.38
N SER A 344 -8.81 2.03 9.20
CA SER A 344 -7.67 2.00 8.29
C SER A 344 -6.43 2.75 8.77
N SER A 345 -6.53 3.81 9.60
CA SER A 345 -5.33 4.45 10.15
C SER A 345 -4.68 3.69 11.31
N LEU A 346 -5.23 2.55 11.75
CA LEU A 346 -4.42 1.60 12.51
C LEU A 346 -3.20 1.19 11.66
N ARG A 347 -3.37 1.10 10.33
CA ARG A 347 -2.32 0.72 9.39
C ARG A 347 -1.40 1.89 8.97
N ASP A 348 -1.76 3.14 9.26
CA ASP A 348 -1.03 4.36 8.86
C ASP A 348 -0.28 5.00 10.06
N LEU A 349 1.04 4.81 10.13
CA LEU A 349 1.87 5.26 11.25
C LEU A 349 2.62 6.56 10.87
N ASP A 350 2.64 7.57 11.74
CA ASP A 350 3.51 8.74 11.55
C ASP A 350 4.97 8.28 11.69
N THR A 351 5.87 8.72 10.81
CA THR A 351 7.30 8.40 10.93
C THR A 351 7.93 8.98 12.21
N LYS A 352 7.23 9.87 12.92
CA LYS A 352 7.63 10.40 14.24
C LYS A 352 6.99 9.65 15.41
N MET A 353 6.10 8.70 15.16
CA MET A 353 5.51 7.86 16.21
C MET A 353 6.63 7.08 16.92
N PRO A 354 6.64 7.00 18.27
CA PRO A 354 7.61 6.19 18.99
C PRO A 354 7.49 4.72 18.55
N LEU A 355 8.61 4.10 18.17
CA LEU A 355 8.56 2.74 17.60
C LEU A 355 7.99 1.73 18.60
N ARG A 356 8.29 1.90 19.90
CA ARG A 356 7.69 1.14 21.00
C ARG A 356 6.17 1.22 21.04
N GLU A 357 5.58 2.42 20.88
CA GLU A 357 4.11 2.57 20.84
C GLU A 357 3.52 1.91 19.58
N ALA A 358 4.20 2.01 18.43
CA ALA A 358 3.74 1.40 17.18
C ALA A 358 3.79 -0.14 17.23
N LEU A 359 4.83 -0.71 17.85
CA LEU A 359 5.01 -2.16 17.93
C LEU A 359 4.00 -2.84 18.85
N LEU A 360 3.54 -2.20 19.93
CA LEU A 360 2.51 -2.76 20.83
C LEU A 360 1.16 -3.00 20.15
N ALA A 361 0.92 -2.42 18.98
CA ALA A 361 -0.25 -2.71 18.17
C ALA A 361 -0.19 -4.07 17.48
N PHE A 362 0.97 -4.71 17.38
CA PHE A 362 1.17 -6.00 16.73
C PHE A 362 1.00 -7.17 17.72
N PRO A 363 0.40 -8.31 17.31
CA PRO A 363 0.25 -9.48 18.17
C PRO A 363 1.59 -9.96 18.73
N ARG A 364 1.57 -10.46 19.99
CA ARG A 364 2.73 -11.00 20.73
C ARG A 364 3.80 -9.97 21.12
N VAL A 365 3.69 -8.70 20.71
CA VAL A 365 4.55 -7.64 21.26
C VAL A 365 3.98 -7.18 22.59
N GLU A 366 4.73 -7.40 23.66
CA GLU A 366 4.37 -7.03 25.03
C GLU A 366 5.49 -6.20 25.69
N GLU A 367 5.15 -5.50 26.77
CA GLU A 367 6.13 -4.70 27.52
C GLU A 367 6.96 -5.58 28.48
N PRO A 368 8.28 -5.33 28.66
CA PRO A 368 9.05 -4.22 28.10
C PRO A 368 9.63 -4.53 26.70
N VAL A 369 9.25 -3.73 25.70
CA VAL A 369 9.82 -3.85 24.34
C VAL A 369 11.28 -3.37 24.32
N LYS A 370 12.23 -4.29 24.21
CA LYS A 370 13.67 -4.00 24.12
C LYS A 370 14.04 -3.64 22.67
N LEU A 371 14.48 -2.39 22.47
CA LEU A 371 14.95 -1.86 21.18
C LEU A 371 16.36 -1.26 21.34
N PRO A 372 17.21 -1.27 20.30
CA PRO A 372 18.48 -0.52 20.31
C PRO A 372 18.26 1.00 20.43
N ASP A 373 19.17 1.72 21.09
CA ASP A 373 19.05 3.17 21.36
C ASP A 373 18.92 4.08 20.12
N TYR A 374 19.22 3.55 18.94
CA TYR A 374 19.08 4.22 17.65
C TYR A 374 17.72 4.01 16.96
N LEU A 375 16.86 3.13 17.48
CA LEU A 375 15.49 2.89 16.99
C LEU A 375 14.45 3.49 17.94
N ARG A 376 14.20 4.80 17.82
CA ARG A 376 13.32 5.54 18.72
C ARG A 376 11.94 5.76 18.12
N CYS A 377 11.88 6.07 16.84
CA CYS A 377 10.65 6.30 16.08
C CYS A 377 10.55 5.38 14.85
N VAL A 378 9.35 5.29 14.27
CA VAL A 378 9.09 4.55 13.03
C VAL A 378 10.05 4.99 11.92
N GLY A 379 10.36 6.30 11.81
CA GLY A 379 11.30 6.85 10.84
C GLY A 379 12.72 6.31 10.96
N ASP A 380 13.20 6.01 12.18
CA ASP A 380 14.52 5.41 12.39
C ASP A 380 14.56 3.98 11.82
N LEU A 381 13.48 3.21 12.04
CA LEU A 381 13.31 1.88 11.47
C LEU A 381 13.25 1.92 9.94
N LEU A 382 12.54 2.89 9.36
CA LEU A 382 12.48 3.05 7.90
C LEU A 382 13.83 3.44 7.29
N ASN A 383 14.65 4.20 8.02
CA ASN A 383 15.99 4.63 7.59
C ASN A 383 17.06 3.51 7.69
N LEU A 384 16.77 2.35 8.28
CA LEU A 384 17.73 1.24 8.29
C LEU A 384 17.93 0.66 6.88
N THR A 385 19.19 0.36 6.54
CA THR A 385 19.53 -0.46 5.37
C THR A 385 19.17 -1.92 5.64
N ALA A 386 18.87 -2.71 4.59
CA ALA A 386 18.54 -4.13 4.75
C ALA A 386 19.62 -4.94 5.52
N PRO A 387 20.94 -4.73 5.31
CA PRO A 387 21.98 -5.40 6.10
C PRO A 387 22.07 -4.97 7.58
N ALA A 388 21.52 -3.80 7.93
CA ALA A 388 21.39 -3.37 9.33
C ALA A 388 20.11 -3.95 9.96
N PHE A 389 19.00 -3.96 9.21
CA PHE A 389 17.74 -4.57 9.62
C PHE A 389 17.89 -6.07 9.91
N ALA A 390 18.55 -6.81 9.02
CA ALA A 390 18.85 -8.25 9.20
C ALA A 390 19.83 -8.57 10.36
N LYS A 391 20.37 -7.54 11.04
CA LYS A 391 21.28 -7.66 12.20
C LYS A 391 20.67 -7.08 13.49
N LEU A 392 19.36 -6.80 13.51
CA LEU A 392 18.68 -6.35 14.71
C LEU A 392 18.61 -7.46 15.77
N ASN A 393 19.36 -7.27 16.86
CA ASN A 393 19.32 -8.13 18.04
C ASN A 393 18.08 -7.82 18.89
N VAL A 394 16.90 -8.23 18.40
CA VAL A 394 15.59 -8.14 19.06
C VAL A 394 14.84 -9.46 18.89
N LEU A 395 13.76 -9.67 19.64
CA LEU A 395 12.99 -10.92 19.59
C LEU A 395 12.33 -11.11 18.20
N PRO A 396 12.20 -12.35 17.67
CA PRO A 396 11.73 -12.58 16.30
C PRO A 396 10.41 -11.89 15.94
N PHE A 397 9.41 -11.96 16.83
CA PHE A 397 8.11 -11.29 16.62
C PHE A 397 8.20 -9.76 16.58
N VAL A 398 9.26 -9.16 17.14
CA VAL A 398 9.55 -7.72 17.00
C VAL A 398 10.17 -7.44 15.63
N VAL A 399 11.01 -8.35 15.09
CA VAL A 399 11.51 -8.27 13.70
C VAL A 399 10.36 -8.40 12.71
N ASP A 400 9.44 -9.36 12.91
CA ASP A 400 8.23 -9.55 12.10
C ASP A 400 7.38 -8.28 12.07
N ALA A 401 7.05 -7.72 13.24
CA ALA A 401 6.30 -6.46 13.35
C ALA A 401 7.04 -5.29 12.67
N CYS A 402 8.37 -5.16 12.86
CA CYS A 402 9.16 -4.15 12.16
C CYS A 402 9.15 -4.34 10.64
N SER A 403 9.14 -5.58 10.14
CA SER A 403 9.07 -5.90 8.71
C SER A 403 7.73 -5.46 8.10
N ILE A 404 6.61 -5.79 8.77
CA ILE A 404 5.26 -5.35 8.37
C ILE A 404 5.14 -3.81 8.42
N ILE A 405 5.82 -3.14 9.36
CA ILE A 405 5.90 -1.67 9.36
C ILE A 405 6.65 -1.18 8.12
N ARG A 406 7.88 -1.65 7.86
CA ARG A 406 8.73 -1.21 6.72
C ARG A 406 8.02 -1.35 5.37
N ALA A 407 7.33 -2.47 5.17
CA ALA A 407 6.58 -2.80 3.96
C ALA A 407 5.59 -1.72 3.51
N ARG A 408 4.97 -0.99 4.46
CA ARG A 408 3.92 -0.02 4.17
C ARG A 408 4.43 1.29 3.55
N TYR A 409 5.74 1.54 3.55
CA TYR A 409 6.34 2.83 3.17
C TYR A 409 7.06 2.81 1.82
N GLU A 410 6.93 1.73 1.04
CA GLU A 410 7.52 1.60 -0.31
C GLU A 410 9.02 1.97 -0.34
N LEU A 411 9.78 1.46 0.64
CA LEU A 411 11.22 1.66 0.72
C LEU A 411 11.95 1.11 -0.52
N ASP A 412 13.00 1.81 -0.97
CA ASP A 412 13.94 1.33 -2.01
C ASP A 412 14.83 0.19 -1.44
N GLU A 413 14.21 -0.93 -1.10
CA GLU A 413 14.88 -2.16 -0.68
C GLU A 413 15.34 -2.97 -1.88
N THR A 414 16.64 -3.24 -1.94
CA THR A 414 17.22 -4.16 -2.92
C THR A 414 16.68 -5.57 -2.68
N PHE A 415 15.95 -6.12 -3.65
CA PHE A 415 15.59 -7.53 -3.67
C PHE A 415 16.84 -8.40 -3.77
N ASN A 416 16.86 -9.54 -3.05
CA ASN A 416 17.99 -10.47 -3.15
C ASN A 416 17.89 -11.25 -4.46
N VAL A 417 19.00 -11.32 -5.21
CA VAL A 417 19.05 -11.96 -6.54
C VAL A 417 20.26 -12.87 -6.63
N ILE A 418 20.02 -14.12 -7.02
CA ILE A 418 21.03 -15.09 -7.46
C ILE A 418 21.13 -15.00 -8.99
N ASP A 419 22.34 -14.88 -9.53
CA ASP A 419 22.62 -14.88 -10.97
C ASP A 419 23.06 -16.30 -11.37
N LEU A 420 22.19 -17.06 -12.02
CA LEU A 420 22.43 -18.48 -12.33
C LEU A 420 23.59 -18.68 -13.33
N LYS A 421 24.11 -17.61 -13.95
CA LYS A 421 25.34 -17.66 -14.75
C LYS A 421 26.63 -17.69 -13.91
N ARG A 422 26.53 -17.50 -12.58
CA ARG A 422 27.66 -17.45 -11.64
C ARG A 422 27.68 -18.61 -10.64
N GLU A 423 26.60 -19.40 -10.63
CA GLU A 423 26.48 -20.61 -9.82
C GLU A 423 27.15 -21.78 -10.55
N ASP A 424 27.83 -22.67 -9.82
CA ASP A 424 28.45 -23.87 -10.39
C ASP A 424 27.41 -24.86 -10.92
N ASP A 425 27.77 -25.69 -11.90
CA ASP A 425 26.87 -26.65 -12.58
C ASP A 425 26.23 -27.69 -11.64
N ASP A 426 26.84 -27.96 -10.48
CA ASP A 426 26.35 -28.87 -9.44
C ASP A 426 25.87 -28.14 -8.17
N SER A 427 25.73 -26.80 -8.23
CA SER A 427 25.15 -26.00 -7.15
C SER A 427 23.69 -26.38 -6.86
N PHE A 428 23.27 -26.23 -5.60
CA PHE A 428 21.89 -26.44 -5.17
C PHE A 428 20.86 -25.71 -6.06
N PHE A 429 21.16 -24.47 -6.45
CA PHE A 429 20.25 -23.66 -7.28
C PHE A 429 20.20 -24.16 -8.74
N ILE A 430 21.32 -24.58 -9.34
CA ILE A 430 21.30 -25.19 -10.68
C ILE A 430 20.62 -26.55 -10.66
N VAL A 431 20.86 -27.39 -9.64
CA VAL A 431 20.21 -28.70 -9.49
C VAL A 431 18.68 -28.55 -9.40
N VAL A 432 18.17 -27.67 -8.53
CA VAL A 432 16.71 -27.43 -8.42
C VAL A 432 16.14 -26.82 -9.70
N THR A 433 16.87 -25.91 -10.37
CA THR A 433 16.45 -25.36 -11.68
C THR A 433 16.35 -26.46 -12.74
N ARG A 434 17.35 -27.36 -12.81
CA ARG A 434 17.40 -28.51 -13.71
C ARG A 434 16.23 -29.47 -13.46
N MET A 435 15.88 -29.74 -12.19
CA MET A 435 14.69 -30.53 -11.83
C MET A 435 13.39 -29.90 -12.32
N ILE A 436 13.19 -28.59 -12.09
CA ILE A 436 11.98 -27.86 -12.49
C ILE A 436 11.79 -27.91 -14.02
N LEU A 437 12.86 -27.68 -14.77
CA LEU A 437 12.83 -27.69 -16.23
C LEU A 437 12.64 -29.12 -16.78
N ASN A 438 13.33 -30.12 -16.23
CA ASN A 438 13.23 -31.52 -16.68
C ASN A 438 11.87 -32.16 -16.38
N PHE A 439 11.29 -31.88 -15.20
CA PHE A 439 9.94 -32.38 -14.87
C PHE A 439 8.89 -31.80 -15.81
N ARG A 440 9.02 -30.50 -16.16
CA ARG A 440 8.14 -29.83 -17.11
C ARG A 440 8.21 -30.44 -18.51
N THR A 441 9.39 -30.84 -18.99
CA THR A 441 9.58 -31.34 -20.36
C THR A 441 9.21 -32.82 -20.52
N HIS A 442 9.39 -33.65 -19.49
CA HIS A 442 9.19 -35.10 -19.61
C HIS A 442 7.97 -35.65 -18.84
N HIS A 443 7.45 -34.94 -17.84
CA HIS A 443 6.42 -35.48 -16.93
C HIS A 443 5.14 -34.63 -16.83
N ALA A 444 5.12 -33.38 -17.31
CA ALA A 444 3.95 -32.49 -17.17
C ALA A 444 2.84 -32.77 -18.20
N HIS A 445 1.88 -33.64 -17.87
CA HIS A 445 0.83 -34.05 -18.79
C HIS A 445 -0.22 -32.94 -19.06
N ASN A 446 -0.82 -32.94 -20.27
CA ASN A 446 -1.78 -31.90 -20.68
C ASN A 446 -3.17 -32.05 -20.03
N SER A 447 -3.58 -33.26 -19.62
CA SER A 447 -4.90 -33.47 -18.97
C SER A 447 -5.05 -32.66 -17.67
N TRP A 448 -3.94 -32.40 -16.97
CA TRP A 448 -3.89 -31.61 -15.73
C TRP A 448 -4.25 -30.13 -15.93
N ARG A 449 -4.29 -29.66 -17.18
CA ARG A 449 -4.66 -28.29 -17.59
C ARG A 449 -5.83 -28.34 -18.58
N LYS A 450 -6.90 -29.08 -18.23
CA LYS A 450 -8.12 -29.24 -19.05
C LYS A 450 -7.87 -29.72 -20.50
N HIS A 451 -6.79 -30.50 -20.71
CA HIS A 451 -6.31 -30.94 -22.03
C HIS A 451 -5.84 -29.81 -22.97
N ASP A 452 -5.70 -28.57 -22.49
CA ASP A 452 -5.22 -27.41 -23.26
C ASP A 452 -3.70 -27.24 -23.07
N PRO A 453 -2.87 -27.57 -24.08
CA PRO A 453 -1.42 -27.46 -23.97
C PRO A 453 -0.94 -26.00 -23.85
N THR A 454 -1.79 -25.02 -24.19
CA THR A 454 -1.42 -23.60 -24.19
C THR A 454 -1.63 -22.90 -22.85
N ARG A 455 -2.25 -23.58 -21.87
CA ARG A 455 -2.35 -23.10 -20.49
C ARG A 455 -0.99 -23.15 -19.78
N PRO A 456 -0.72 -22.19 -18.89
CA PRO A 456 0.55 -22.12 -18.20
C PRO A 456 0.77 -23.36 -17.32
N VAL A 457 2.01 -23.83 -17.29
CA VAL A 457 2.49 -24.72 -16.22
C VAL A 457 3.12 -23.83 -15.16
N VAL A 458 2.61 -23.90 -13.94
CA VAL A 458 3.32 -23.44 -12.75
C VAL A 458 3.88 -24.70 -12.08
N THR A 459 5.19 -24.71 -11.86
CA THR A 459 5.91 -25.79 -11.19
C THR A 459 6.44 -25.28 -9.87
N SER A 460 6.28 -26.07 -8.81
CA SER A 460 6.88 -25.80 -7.51
C SER A 460 7.75 -26.96 -7.05
N VAL A 461 8.90 -26.62 -6.48
CA VAL A 461 9.75 -27.55 -5.72
C VAL A 461 9.76 -27.09 -4.28
N LEU A 462 9.46 -28.00 -3.36
CA LEU A 462 9.62 -27.77 -1.92
C LEU A 462 10.74 -28.67 -1.42
N THR A 463 11.72 -28.07 -0.75
CA THR A 463 12.79 -28.80 -0.09
C THR A 463 12.46 -28.99 1.39
N PHE A 464 12.97 -30.08 1.93
CA PHE A 464 12.83 -30.46 3.32
C PHE A 464 14.10 -31.19 3.79
N VAL A 465 14.26 -31.28 5.09
CA VAL A 465 15.29 -32.12 5.75
C VAL A 465 14.65 -33.39 6.29
N ASP A 466 15.45 -34.42 6.54
CA ASP A 466 15.01 -35.42 7.51
C ASP A 466 14.91 -34.76 8.89
N VAL A 467 13.77 -34.92 9.54
CA VAL A 467 13.49 -34.27 10.83
C VAL A 467 14.09 -35.04 11.99
N ASN A 468 14.33 -36.35 11.84
CA ASN A 468 14.97 -37.18 12.85
C ASN A 468 16.49 -36.99 12.90
N GLU A 469 17.08 -36.40 11.84
CA GLU A 469 18.52 -36.10 11.73
C GLU A 469 18.86 -34.60 11.86
N CYS A 470 17.86 -33.71 11.99
CA CYS A 470 18.06 -32.26 11.90
C CYS A 470 18.01 -31.56 13.27
N HIS A 471 19.18 -31.43 13.91
CA HIS A 471 19.35 -30.68 15.16
C HIS A 471 19.85 -29.21 14.94
N CYS A 472 19.51 -28.59 13.80
CA CYS A 472 19.90 -27.20 13.51
C CYS A 472 18.93 -26.20 14.15
N HIS A 473 19.36 -25.40 15.13
CA HIS A 473 18.57 -24.28 15.68
C HIS A 473 19.26 -22.94 15.43
N ARG A 474 18.58 -22.00 14.76
CA ARG A 474 19.15 -20.69 14.39
C ARG A 474 19.50 -19.82 15.60
N ASN A 475 18.76 -19.98 16.70
CA ASN A 475 18.87 -19.16 17.90
C ASN A 475 19.74 -19.81 19.00
N GLY A 476 20.36 -20.97 18.75
CA GLY A 476 21.29 -21.61 19.68
C GLY A 476 20.71 -22.03 21.05
N GLY A 477 19.40 -22.31 21.12
CA GLY A 477 18.76 -22.79 22.35
C GLY A 477 19.11 -24.24 22.67
N ASP A 478 19.15 -24.59 23.96
CA ASP A 478 19.41 -25.95 24.43
C ASP A 478 18.36 -26.94 23.92
N ALA A 479 18.83 -28.06 23.35
CA ALA A 479 17.99 -29.16 22.84
C ALA A 479 17.23 -29.95 23.94
N ASN A 480 17.40 -29.59 25.22
CA ASN A 480 16.97 -30.38 26.39
C ASN A 480 15.46 -30.30 26.72
N ASN A 481 14.63 -29.61 25.92
CA ASN A 481 13.24 -29.31 26.28
C ASN A 481 12.19 -29.62 25.20
N THR A 482 12.59 -30.11 24.03
CA THR A 482 11.68 -30.77 23.09
C THR A 482 11.79 -32.28 23.30
N ILE A 483 10.66 -32.92 23.63
CA ILE A 483 10.55 -34.38 23.53
C ILE A 483 10.58 -34.69 22.03
N GLU A 484 11.70 -35.23 21.54
CA GLU A 484 11.83 -35.67 20.14
C GLU A 484 10.95 -36.91 19.91
N GLU A 485 9.67 -36.67 19.65
CA GLU A 485 8.71 -37.68 19.20
C GLU A 485 9.13 -38.15 17.80
N HIS A 486 9.56 -39.41 17.69
CA HIS A 486 10.09 -39.96 16.45
C HIS A 486 9.03 -39.91 15.34
N ILE A 487 9.40 -39.32 14.19
CA ILE A 487 8.47 -39.15 13.08
C ILE A 487 8.68 -40.28 12.08
N ASP A 488 7.68 -41.17 11.98
CA ASP A 488 7.55 -42.26 10.98
C ASP A 488 7.30 -41.70 9.56
N ALA A 489 8.23 -40.87 9.06
CA ALA A 489 8.19 -40.34 7.70
C ALA A 489 8.69 -41.40 6.71
N VAL A 490 7.79 -41.95 5.90
CA VAL A 490 8.14 -42.88 4.81
C VAL A 490 8.69 -42.07 3.64
N ILE A 491 9.99 -41.78 3.67
CA ILE A 491 10.70 -41.05 2.62
C ILE A 491 11.42 -42.04 1.70
N PRO A 492 10.97 -42.23 0.44
CA PRO A 492 11.59 -43.16 -0.50
C PRO A 492 13.05 -42.84 -0.83
N ASP A 493 13.86 -43.87 -1.09
CA ASP A 493 15.28 -43.74 -1.47
C ASP A 493 15.48 -43.03 -2.82
N ASP A 494 14.48 -43.04 -3.71
CA ASP A 494 14.50 -42.28 -4.97
C ASP A 494 14.11 -40.80 -4.81
N THR A 495 13.83 -40.34 -3.58
CA THR A 495 13.56 -38.92 -3.31
C THR A 495 14.82 -38.10 -3.53
N ALA A 496 14.80 -37.27 -4.58
CA ALA A 496 15.95 -36.47 -5.02
C ALA A 496 16.60 -35.66 -3.87
N VAL A 497 17.86 -36.01 -3.57
CA VAL A 497 18.76 -35.22 -2.74
C VAL A 497 19.33 -34.09 -3.59
N VAL A 498 19.21 -32.84 -3.13
CA VAL A 498 19.54 -31.64 -3.93
C VAL A 498 20.70 -30.80 -3.35
N GLY A 499 21.32 -31.26 -2.26
CA GLY A 499 22.42 -30.55 -1.60
C GLY A 499 21.93 -29.61 -0.50
N VAL A 500 22.60 -28.45 -0.34
CA VAL A 500 22.27 -27.42 0.68
C VAL A 500 22.46 -26.04 0.04
N PRO A 501 21.54 -25.07 0.23
CA PRO A 501 21.71 -23.71 -0.28
C PRO A 501 22.82 -22.95 0.45
N SER A 502 23.61 -22.19 -0.31
CA SER A 502 24.57 -21.23 0.25
C SER A 502 23.86 -20.18 1.10
N GLY A 503 24.40 -19.90 2.29
CA GLY A 503 23.82 -18.94 3.24
C GLY A 503 22.54 -19.40 3.96
N SER A 504 22.14 -20.68 3.85
CA SER A 504 21.02 -21.22 4.63
C SER A 504 21.32 -21.24 6.14
N TRP A 505 20.28 -21.12 6.97
CA TRP A 505 20.41 -21.25 8.44
C TRP A 505 20.49 -22.71 8.91
N CYS A 506 20.16 -23.67 8.04
CA CYS A 506 20.15 -25.10 8.32
C CYS A 506 21.06 -25.84 7.35
N ASN A 507 22.09 -26.52 7.88
CA ASN A 507 23.14 -27.17 7.09
C ASN A 507 22.87 -28.65 6.72
N CYS A 508 21.75 -29.22 7.16
CA CYS A 508 21.40 -30.62 6.88
C CYS A 508 21.07 -30.84 5.38
N PRO A 509 21.41 -31.99 4.79
CA PRO A 509 21.08 -32.31 3.41
C PRO A 509 19.59 -32.12 3.09
N ARG A 510 19.30 -31.52 1.93
CA ARG A 510 17.92 -31.34 1.46
C ARG A 510 17.49 -32.50 0.57
N ARG A 511 16.32 -33.06 0.88
CA ARG A 511 15.49 -33.83 -0.05
C ARG A 511 14.45 -32.90 -0.67
N ALA A 512 13.91 -33.23 -1.85
CA ALA A 512 12.99 -32.36 -2.59
C ALA A 512 11.77 -33.10 -3.14
N VAL A 513 10.59 -32.47 -3.01
CA VAL A 513 9.39 -32.85 -3.78
C VAL A 513 9.13 -31.83 -4.90
N ILE A 514 8.55 -32.30 -5.99
CA ILE A 514 8.11 -31.47 -7.12
C ILE A 514 6.64 -31.72 -7.42
N ALA A 515 5.91 -30.64 -7.73
CA ALA A 515 4.51 -30.68 -8.16
C ALA A 515 4.18 -29.53 -9.13
N VAL A 516 3.01 -29.60 -9.76
CA VAL A 516 2.52 -28.59 -10.72
C VAL A 516 1.08 -28.18 -10.42
N ASN A 517 0.62 -27.08 -11.01
CA ASN A 517 -0.79 -26.66 -10.92
C ASN A 517 -1.72 -27.70 -11.57
N TYR A 518 -2.90 -27.88 -10.97
CA TYR A 518 -3.94 -28.78 -11.46
C TYR A 518 -5.26 -28.02 -11.61
N GLU A 519 -5.82 -27.98 -12.82
CA GLU A 519 -7.02 -27.20 -13.14
C GLU A 519 -8.25 -28.10 -13.38
N LEU A 520 -9.23 -28.03 -12.47
CA LEU A 520 -10.52 -28.71 -12.65
C LEU A 520 -11.52 -27.85 -13.41
N SER A 521 -12.54 -28.52 -13.98
CA SER A 521 -13.66 -27.88 -14.69
C SER A 521 -14.27 -26.74 -13.85
N THR A 522 -14.60 -27.03 -12.60
CA THR A 522 -14.97 -26.08 -11.54
C THR A 522 -13.74 -25.35 -10.99
N PRO A 523 -13.67 -24.00 -11.01
CA PRO A 523 -12.49 -23.26 -10.55
C PRO A 523 -12.10 -23.54 -9.09
N SER A 524 -13.07 -23.75 -8.19
CA SER A 524 -12.86 -24.08 -6.77
C SER A 524 -12.20 -25.45 -6.52
N GLY A 525 -12.26 -26.36 -7.50
CA GLY A 525 -11.57 -27.65 -7.46
C GLY A 525 -10.08 -27.56 -7.80
N SER A 526 -9.65 -26.50 -8.50
CA SER A 526 -8.26 -26.33 -8.93
C SER A 526 -7.31 -26.16 -7.74
N ARG A 527 -6.05 -26.57 -7.91
CA ARG A 527 -5.00 -26.44 -6.88
C ARG A 527 -3.71 -25.89 -7.48
N CYS A 528 -3.07 -24.99 -6.73
CA CYS A 528 -1.78 -24.42 -7.10
C CYS A 528 -0.64 -25.41 -6.84
N SER A 529 0.52 -25.21 -7.47
CA SER A 529 1.64 -26.15 -7.41
C SER A 529 2.24 -26.29 -6.00
N GLU A 530 2.23 -25.20 -5.22
CA GLU A 530 2.66 -25.15 -3.82
C GLU A 530 1.77 -26.04 -2.93
N GLN A 531 0.45 -26.00 -3.15
CA GLN A 531 -0.52 -26.82 -2.42
C GLN A 531 -0.34 -28.31 -2.75
N ASN A 532 -0.12 -28.62 -4.03
CA ASN A 532 0.12 -30.00 -4.47
C ASN A 532 1.47 -30.52 -3.96
N ALA A 533 2.50 -29.67 -3.83
CA ALA A 533 3.77 -30.03 -3.24
C ALA A 533 3.65 -30.30 -1.72
N MET A 534 2.95 -29.44 -0.97
CA MET A 534 2.65 -29.69 0.45
C MET A 534 1.81 -30.95 0.65
N GLY A 535 0.82 -31.19 -0.22
CA GLY A 535 0.03 -32.44 -0.21
C GLY A 535 0.90 -33.68 -0.42
N LYS A 536 1.92 -33.59 -1.30
CA LYS A 536 2.89 -34.66 -1.49
C LYS A 536 3.77 -34.85 -0.24
N LEU A 537 4.28 -33.80 0.41
CA LEU A 537 5.03 -33.93 1.67
C LEU A 537 4.21 -34.60 2.77
N ALA A 538 2.95 -34.17 2.96
CA ALA A 538 2.04 -34.78 3.92
C ALA A 538 1.79 -36.27 3.65
N SER A 539 1.74 -36.68 2.37
CA SER A 539 1.61 -38.10 2.00
C SER A 539 2.85 -38.96 2.27
N LEU A 540 4.01 -38.34 2.55
CA LEU A 540 5.25 -39.00 2.98
C LEU A 540 5.43 -39.00 4.51
N GLY A 541 4.45 -38.47 5.27
CA GLY A 541 4.58 -38.26 6.72
C GLY A 541 5.50 -37.11 7.12
N VAL A 542 6.05 -36.34 6.16
CA VAL A 542 6.96 -35.22 6.45
C VAL A 542 6.16 -34.06 7.08
N PRO A 543 6.53 -33.60 8.29
CA PRO A 543 5.79 -32.54 8.98
C PRO A 543 6.13 -31.16 8.39
N THR A 544 5.24 -30.18 8.62
CA THR A 544 5.40 -28.82 8.11
C THR A 544 6.71 -28.16 8.55
N TRP A 545 7.14 -28.40 9.80
CA TRP A 545 8.39 -27.87 10.34
C TRP A 545 9.67 -28.51 9.75
N GLY A 546 9.55 -29.56 8.91
CA GLY A 546 10.65 -30.11 8.11
C GLY A 546 10.98 -29.31 6.84
N VAL A 547 10.08 -28.43 6.37
CA VAL A 547 10.25 -27.62 5.16
C VAL A 547 11.35 -26.56 5.34
N ARG A 548 12.04 -26.19 4.24
CA ARG A 548 13.15 -25.21 4.27
C ARG A 548 13.10 -24.18 3.14
N GLU A 549 13.00 -24.62 1.88
CA GLU A 549 12.97 -23.73 0.71
C GLU A 549 11.77 -24.04 -0.21
N VAL A 550 11.19 -22.99 -0.80
CA VAL A 550 10.02 -23.05 -1.69
C VAL A 550 10.37 -22.38 -3.01
N PHE A 551 10.34 -23.12 -4.11
CA PHE A 551 10.58 -22.60 -5.45
C PHE A 551 9.28 -22.50 -6.24
N VAL A 552 9.11 -21.43 -7.01
CA VAL A 552 7.95 -21.23 -7.90
C VAL A 552 8.41 -20.75 -9.29
N HIS A 553 8.15 -21.56 -10.32
CA HIS A 553 8.45 -21.26 -11.72
C HIS A 553 7.18 -21.21 -12.57
N GLY A 554 7.02 -20.16 -13.38
CA GLY A 554 5.94 -20.00 -14.35
C GLY A 554 6.42 -20.22 -15.79
N MET A 555 5.68 -21.02 -16.56
CA MET A 555 5.92 -21.19 -17.99
C MET A 555 4.65 -20.97 -18.79
N ASN A 556 4.69 -19.99 -19.70
CA ASN A 556 3.63 -19.71 -20.66
C ASN A 556 4.23 -19.61 -22.08
N ILE A 557 3.78 -20.49 -22.97
CA ILE A 557 4.29 -20.60 -24.35
C ILE A 557 4.08 -19.31 -25.16
N LYS A 558 3.08 -18.49 -24.80
CA LYS A 558 2.67 -17.27 -25.52
C LYS A 558 3.27 -15.98 -24.96
N LYS A 559 3.93 -16.01 -23.78
CA LYS A 559 4.45 -14.82 -23.10
C LYS A 559 5.51 -15.20 -22.05
N GLU A 560 6.65 -14.53 -22.06
CA GLU A 560 7.62 -14.60 -20.95
C GLU A 560 7.00 -14.01 -19.66
N ALA A 561 6.83 -14.85 -18.63
CA ALA A 561 5.85 -14.61 -17.57
C ALA A 561 6.28 -15.13 -16.19
N ASN A 562 7.17 -14.38 -15.54
CA ASN A 562 7.60 -14.49 -14.14
C ASN A 562 8.48 -13.23 -13.80
N PRO A 563 8.96 -13.03 -12.55
CA PRO A 563 8.72 -13.78 -11.32
C PRO A 563 7.24 -13.86 -10.90
N LEU A 564 6.91 -14.88 -10.09
CA LEU A 564 5.56 -15.19 -9.61
C LEU A 564 5.55 -15.36 -8.09
N PHE A 565 4.72 -14.58 -7.40
CA PHE A 565 4.39 -14.84 -6.00
C PHE A 565 3.33 -15.96 -5.88
N PRO A 566 3.36 -16.73 -4.78
CA PRO A 566 2.24 -17.58 -4.39
C PRO A 566 0.95 -16.77 -4.24
N CYS A 567 -0.19 -17.32 -4.65
CA CYS A 567 -1.48 -16.65 -4.42
C CYS A 567 -1.81 -16.62 -2.91
N GLY A 568 -2.67 -15.71 -2.46
CA GLY A 568 -2.98 -15.54 -1.03
C GLY A 568 -3.46 -16.79 -0.28
N VAL A 569 -3.99 -17.82 -0.98
CA VAL A 569 -4.32 -19.12 -0.37
C VAL A 569 -3.05 -19.95 -0.12
N CYS A 570 -2.11 -19.94 -1.06
CA CYS A 570 -0.79 -20.55 -0.89
C CYS A 570 0.04 -19.80 0.14
N GLU A 571 0.01 -18.47 0.13
CA GLU A 571 0.70 -17.65 1.13
C GLU A 571 0.20 -17.96 2.56
N ASN A 572 -1.11 -17.95 2.79
CA ASN A 572 -1.69 -18.32 4.10
C ASN A 572 -1.37 -19.76 4.55
N MET A 573 -1.07 -20.66 3.61
CA MET A 573 -0.57 -22.01 3.90
C MET A 573 0.92 -21.95 4.28
N LEU A 574 1.76 -21.29 3.47
CA LEU A 574 3.20 -21.19 3.68
C LEU A 574 3.56 -20.39 4.94
N GLN A 575 2.78 -19.37 5.31
CA GLN A 575 2.95 -18.63 6.57
C GLN A 575 2.75 -19.55 7.78
N LYS A 576 1.82 -20.52 7.72
CA LYS A 576 1.65 -21.54 8.78
C LYS A 576 2.85 -22.47 8.82
N VAL A 577 3.27 -23.01 7.68
CA VAL A 577 4.49 -23.83 7.56
C VAL A 577 5.70 -23.11 8.16
N THR A 578 5.86 -21.82 7.87
CA THR A 578 6.96 -20.99 8.39
C THR A 578 6.85 -20.76 9.90
N LYS A 579 5.64 -20.53 10.42
CA LYS A 579 5.38 -20.44 11.86
C LYS A 579 5.78 -21.74 12.56
N ASP A 580 5.52 -22.90 11.96
CA ASP A 580 5.87 -24.21 12.53
C ASP A 580 7.40 -24.40 12.54
N VAL A 581 8.09 -24.10 11.43
CA VAL A 581 9.58 -24.10 11.34
C VAL A 581 10.21 -23.14 12.37
N MET A 582 9.69 -21.92 12.47
CA MET A 582 10.13 -20.91 13.43
C MET A 582 9.90 -21.36 14.89
N SER A 583 8.80 -22.08 15.16
CA SER A 583 8.49 -22.57 16.51
C SER A 583 9.36 -23.73 16.97
N HIS A 584 9.88 -24.56 16.06
CA HIS A 584 10.76 -25.69 16.39
C HIS A 584 12.24 -25.29 16.34
N TYR A 585 12.66 -24.58 15.28
CA TYR A 585 14.07 -24.33 14.98
C TYR A 585 14.51 -22.86 15.09
N GLY A 586 13.58 -21.92 15.26
CA GLY A 586 13.86 -20.48 15.14
C GLY A 586 14.22 -20.02 13.72
N GLY A 587 14.00 -20.89 12.72
CA GLY A 587 14.35 -20.68 11.32
C GLY A 587 13.20 -20.12 10.48
N ASP A 588 13.55 -19.51 9.34
CA ASP A 588 12.59 -19.07 8.31
C ASP A 588 12.48 -20.09 7.17
N VAL A 589 11.40 -20.02 6.41
CA VAL A 589 11.29 -20.64 5.08
C VAL A 589 11.55 -19.57 4.02
N THR A 590 12.30 -19.91 2.97
CA THR A 590 12.65 -18.97 1.89
C THR A 590 11.88 -19.28 0.60
N LEU A 591 11.24 -18.28 0.03
CA LEU A 591 10.65 -18.30 -1.32
C LEU A 591 11.70 -17.90 -2.36
N TYR A 592 11.77 -18.69 -3.43
CA TYR A 592 12.63 -18.50 -4.60
C TYR A 592 11.77 -18.40 -5.87
N MET A 593 11.84 -17.26 -6.55
CA MET A 593 11.06 -16.95 -7.76
C MET A 593 12.00 -16.69 -8.94
N PHE A 594 11.79 -17.39 -10.05
CA PHE A 594 12.63 -17.23 -11.24
C PHE A 594 12.30 -15.96 -12.04
N ASP A 595 13.29 -15.32 -12.66
CA ASP A 595 13.10 -14.06 -13.40
C ASP A 595 12.37 -14.19 -14.74
N ALA A 596 12.70 -15.23 -15.50
CA ALA A 596 12.25 -15.45 -16.87
C ALA A 596 11.85 -16.91 -17.10
N THR A 597 11.04 -17.15 -18.15
CA THR A 597 10.51 -18.49 -18.46
C THR A 597 11.62 -19.45 -18.93
N HIS A 598 12.72 -18.88 -19.41
CA HIS A 598 14.04 -19.52 -19.45
C HIS A 598 14.87 -18.85 -18.36
N PRO A 599 14.98 -19.45 -17.16
CA PRO A 599 15.51 -18.77 -15.99
C PRO A 599 16.98 -18.39 -16.13
N ARG A 600 17.32 -17.15 -15.74
CA ARG A 600 18.68 -16.62 -15.68
C ARG A 600 19.03 -16.13 -14.28
N LYS A 601 18.03 -15.74 -13.50
CA LYS A 601 18.17 -15.24 -12.13
C LYS A 601 17.07 -15.83 -11.24
N ILE A 602 17.35 -15.92 -9.95
CA ILE A 602 16.34 -16.22 -8.92
C ILE A 602 16.26 -15.06 -7.94
N VAL A 603 15.08 -14.47 -7.82
CA VAL A 603 14.74 -13.46 -6.81
C VAL A 603 14.26 -14.18 -5.55
N PHE A 604 14.74 -13.81 -4.36
CA PHE A 604 14.37 -14.51 -3.12
C PHE A 604 14.11 -13.61 -1.91
N LEU A 605 13.19 -14.09 -1.07
CA LEU A 605 12.72 -13.47 0.17
C LEU A 605 12.18 -14.53 1.14
N THR A 606 12.11 -14.25 2.44
CA THR A 606 11.47 -15.16 3.39
C THR A 606 9.94 -15.11 3.28
N ILE A 607 9.23 -16.17 3.63
CA ILE A 607 7.76 -16.21 3.53
C ILE A 607 7.05 -15.01 4.23
N PRO A 608 7.48 -14.51 5.41
CA PRO A 608 6.86 -13.34 6.05
C PRO A 608 6.99 -12.04 5.25
N GLU A 609 7.85 -11.98 4.23
CA GLU A 609 8.00 -10.82 3.35
C GLU A 609 7.04 -10.84 2.14
N ILE A 610 6.27 -11.91 1.86
CA ILE A 610 5.43 -12.01 0.65
C ILE A 610 4.33 -10.93 0.61
N SER A 611 3.42 -10.90 1.59
CA SER A 611 2.37 -9.87 1.80
C SER A 611 2.89 -8.43 1.78
N ASN A 612 4.19 -8.29 2.01
CA ASN A 612 4.92 -7.05 2.18
C ASN A 612 5.67 -6.64 0.90
N ARG A 613 5.90 -7.56 -0.04
CA ARG A 613 6.72 -7.35 -1.24
C ARG A 613 6.00 -7.59 -2.59
N ASP A 614 4.79 -8.13 -2.66
CA ASP A 614 3.95 -8.13 -3.90
C ASP A 614 3.33 -6.74 -4.26
N GLY A 615 4.10 -5.68 -4.01
CA GLY A 615 3.69 -4.29 -4.13
C GLY A 615 4.03 -3.63 -5.47
N ALA A 616 3.88 -2.31 -5.53
CA ALA A 616 4.33 -1.52 -6.67
C ALA A 616 5.87 -1.58 -6.83
N ASN A 617 6.62 -1.59 -5.71
CA ASN A 617 8.09 -1.65 -5.73
C ASN A 617 8.65 -2.89 -6.43
N PHE A 618 8.01 -4.06 -6.27
CA PHE A 618 8.43 -5.25 -7.01
C PHE A 618 8.09 -5.15 -8.50
N LYS A 619 6.95 -4.56 -8.86
CA LYS A 619 6.59 -4.33 -10.27
C LYS A 619 7.54 -3.34 -10.95
N LYS A 620 8.03 -2.34 -10.20
CA LYS A 620 9.12 -1.43 -10.58
C LYS A 620 10.43 -2.22 -10.76
N PHE A 621 10.92 -2.90 -9.71
CA PHE A 621 12.14 -3.72 -9.74
C PHE A 621 12.15 -4.76 -10.88
N VAL A 622 11.02 -5.41 -11.15
CA VAL A 622 10.89 -6.38 -12.26
C VAL A 622 10.94 -5.70 -13.62
N ALA A 623 10.47 -4.46 -13.77
CA ALA A 623 10.51 -3.71 -15.02
C ALA A 623 11.86 -3.03 -15.29
N GLU A 624 12.46 -2.47 -14.23
CA GLU A 624 13.71 -1.72 -14.25
C GLU A 624 14.89 -2.67 -13.94
N ASP A 625 15.29 -2.83 -12.68
CA ASP A 625 16.53 -3.52 -12.27
C ASP A 625 16.70 -4.96 -12.78
N LEU A 626 15.62 -5.76 -12.77
CA LEU A 626 15.69 -7.17 -13.12
C LEU A 626 15.83 -7.37 -14.64
N ARG A 627 15.26 -6.45 -15.44
CA ARG A 627 15.12 -6.58 -16.91
C ARG A 627 15.98 -5.63 -17.74
N GLU A 628 16.42 -4.46 -17.25
CA GLU A 628 17.37 -3.62 -18.03
C GLU A 628 18.74 -4.31 -18.21
N LEU A 629 19.09 -5.22 -17.29
CA LEU A 629 20.18 -6.21 -17.44
C LEU A 629 19.96 -7.27 -18.55
N GLN A 630 19.01 -7.05 -19.47
CA GLN A 630 18.83 -7.83 -20.70
C GLN A 630 19.49 -7.18 -21.93
N THR A 631 19.92 -5.92 -21.84
CA THR A 631 20.44 -5.12 -22.98
C THR A 631 21.92 -4.74 -22.92
N SER A 632 22.69 -5.35 -22.01
CA SER A 632 24.15 -5.19 -21.86
C SER A 632 24.90 -6.51 -22.07
#